data_AF-A0A2T6MUS6-F1
#
_entry.id   AF-A0A2T6MUS6-F1
#
_cell.length_a   1.000
_cell.length_b   1.000
_cell.length_c   1.000
_cell.angle_alpha   90.00
_cell.angle_beta   90.00
_cell.angle_gamma   90.00
#
_symmetry.space_group_name_H-M   'P 1'
#
loop_
_entity.id
_entity.type
_entity.pdbx_description
1 polymer ?
#
loop_
_entity_poly.entity_id
_entity_poly.type
_entity_poly.pdbx_seq_one_letter_code
_entity_poly.pdbx_strand_id
1 'polypeptide(L)'
;LFGEATPIQDQVAFVNQISAITGESNVVMAQVESNTREQAMKSNLPGAVQQAVVRALSSHQKLATQVLKSDRQGMTALVDMVYDLLREGKDIDLDMD
;
A
#
# COMPACT_ATOMS: atom_id res chain seq x y z
N LEU A 1 10.99 8.31 -11.68
CA LEU A 1 10.56 8.51 -10.28
C LEU A 1 11.28 7.55 -9.33
N PHE A 2 11.24 6.24 -9.58
CA PHE A 2 11.81 5.22 -8.68
C PHE A 2 13.19 4.66 -9.11
N GLY A 3 13.69 5.01 -10.31
CA GLY A 3 14.95 4.48 -10.84
C GLY A 3 14.87 2.97 -11.14
N GLU A 4 16.03 2.30 -11.13
CA GLU A 4 16.15 0.83 -11.29
C GLU A 4 16.15 0.09 -9.94
N ALA A 5 15.69 0.74 -8.87
CA ALA A 5 15.80 0.20 -7.51
C ALA A 5 14.98 -1.08 -7.28
N THR A 6 13.86 -1.23 -8.00
CA THR A 6 12.95 -2.38 -7.89
C THR A 6 12.31 -2.70 -9.25
N PRO A 7 11.86 -3.95 -9.47
CA PRO A 7 11.00 -4.33 -10.60
C PRO A 7 9.80 -3.39 -10.79
N ILE A 8 9.34 -3.25 -12.04
CA ILE A 8 8.22 -2.35 -12.39
C ILE A 8 6.95 -2.72 -11.63
N GLN A 9 6.70 -4.02 -11.43
CA GLN A 9 5.54 -4.53 -10.71
C GLN A 9 5.48 -4.02 -9.26
N ASP A 10 6.63 -3.99 -8.58
CA ASP A 10 6.72 -3.47 -7.20
C ASP A 10 6.46 -1.96 -7.16
N GLN A 11 6.93 -1.23 -8.18
CA GLN A 11 6.65 0.21 -8.29
C GLN A 11 5.17 0.48 -8.48
N VAL A 12 4.49 -0.33 -9.30
CA VAL A 12 3.03 -0.23 -9.52
C VAL A 12 2.27 -0.55 -8.24
N ALA A 13 2.61 -1.66 -7.56
CA ALA A 13 1.98 -2.04 -6.30
C ALA A 13 2.13 -0.93 -5.25
N PHE A 14 3.33 -0.34 -5.15
CA PHE A 14 3.59 0.78 -4.24
C PHE A 14 2.72 2.00 -4.57
N VAL A 15 2.71 2.45 -5.83
CA VAL A 15 1.91 3.63 -6.25
C VAL A 15 0.42 3.41 -6.00
N ASN A 16 -0.10 2.21 -6.29
CA ASN A 16 -1.50 1.87 -6.03
C ASN A 16 -1.81 1.94 -4.52
N GLN A 17 -0.93 1.41 -3.68
CA GLN A 17 -1.08 1.50 -2.22
C GLN A 17 -1.07 2.96 -1.73
N ILE A 18 -0.18 3.81 -2.26
CA ILE A 18 -0.14 5.24 -1.91
C ILE A 18 -1.42 5.96 -2.35
N SER A 19 -1.91 5.65 -3.55
CA SER A 19 -3.17 6.21 -4.06
C SER A 19 -4.36 5.82 -3.19
N ALA A 20 -4.47 4.53 -2.83
CA ALA A 20 -5.53 4.03 -1.96
C ALA A 20 -5.53 4.72 -0.60
N ILE A 21 -4.37 4.79 0.07
CA ILE A 21 -4.23 5.45 1.38
C ILE A 21 -4.56 6.95 1.30
N THR A 22 -4.09 7.63 0.25
CA THR A 22 -4.35 9.06 0.04
C THR A 22 -5.85 9.33 -0.17
N GLY A 23 -6.51 8.43 -0.91
CA GLY A 23 -7.94 8.51 -1.23
C GLY A 23 -8.87 8.31 -0.03
N GLU A 24 -8.39 7.76 1.08
CA GLU A 24 -9.16 7.68 2.34
C GLU A 24 -9.54 9.07 2.90
N SER A 25 -8.85 10.14 2.48
CA SER A 25 -9.12 11.50 2.96
C SER A 25 -10.19 12.19 2.13
N ASN A 26 -11.39 12.35 2.70
CA ASN A 26 -12.49 13.11 2.10
C ASN A 26 -12.09 14.55 1.70
N VAL A 27 -11.22 15.19 2.48
CA VAL A 27 -10.72 16.55 2.17
C VAL A 27 -9.85 16.55 0.92
N VAL A 28 -8.96 15.55 0.79
CA VAL A 28 -8.09 15.43 -0.40
C VAL A 28 -8.93 15.07 -1.62
N MET A 29 -9.88 14.14 -1.49
CA MET A 29 -10.76 13.76 -2.59
C MET A 29 -11.62 14.93 -3.08
N ALA A 30 -12.25 15.68 -2.15
CA ALA A 30 -12.97 16.90 -2.52
C ALA A 30 -12.08 17.93 -3.24
N GLN A 31 -10.80 18.06 -2.83
CA GLN A 31 -9.85 18.95 -3.50
C GLN A 31 -9.49 18.49 -4.91
N VAL A 32 -9.31 17.19 -5.13
CA VAL A 32 -9.01 16.60 -6.44
C VAL A 32 -10.20 16.74 -7.38
N GLU A 33 -11.42 16.52 -6.88
CA GLU A 33 -12.66 16.59 -7.68
C GLU A 33 -13.05 18.02 -8.03
N SER A 34 -12.84 18.97 -7.12
CA SER A 34 -13.37 20.33 -7.26
C SER A 34 -12.37 21.35 -7.83
N ASN A 35 -11.09 21.00 -7.94
CA ASN A 35 -10.05 21.94 -8.35
C ASN A 35 -9.27 21.47 -9.58
N THR A 36 -8.61 22.42 -10.25
CA THR A 36 -7.60 22.07 -11.25
C THR A 36 -6.41 21.36 -10.60
N ARG A 37 -5.67 20.60 -11.41
CA ARG A 37 -4.44 19.94 -10.96
C ARG A 37 -3.48 20.89 -10.26
N GLU A 38 -3.27 22.09 -10.80
CA GLU A 38 -2.32 23.06 -10.21
C GLU A 38 -2.75 23.51 -8.81
N GLN A 39 -4.05 23.72 -8.60
CA GLN A 39 -4.61 24.10 -7.30
C GLN A 39 -4.53 22.95 -6.27
N ALA A 40 -4.87 21.73 -6.68
CA ALA A 40 -4.76 20.55 -5.81
C ALA A 40 -3.30 20.32 -5.37
N MET A 41 -2.35 20.50 -6.28
CA MET A 41 -0.90 20.38 -6.01
C MET A 41 -0.33 21.49 -5.11
N LYS A 42 -1.09 22.55 -4.84
CA LYS A 42 -0.73 23.62 -3.89
C LYS A 42 -1.52 23.53 -2.57
N SER A 43 -2.39 22.53 -2.43
CA SER A 43 -3.26 22.34 -1.26
C SER A 43 -2.81 21.11 -0.42
N ASN A 44 -3.74 20.31 0.10
CA ASN A 44 -3.42 19.22 1.04
C ASN A 44 -2.90 17.95 0.35
N LEU A 45 -3.13 17.78 -0.96
CA LEU A 45 -2.77 16.57 -1.69
C LEU A 45 -1.28 16.19 -1.57
N PRO A 46 -0.29 17.08 -1.77
CA PRO A 46 1.12 16.70 -1.65
C PRO A 46 1.49 16.21 -0.25
N GLY A 47 0.97 16.86 0.79
CA GLY A 47 1.21 16.46 2.18
C GLY A 47 0.57 15.12 2.51
N ALA A 48 -0.63 14.87 2.00
CA ALA A 48 -1.31 13.58 2.17
C ALA A 48 -0.55 12.44 1.47
N VAL A 49 -0.04 12.65 0.26
CA VAL A 49 0.81 11.68 -0.44
C VAL A 49 2.08 11.35 0.37
N GLN A 50 2.74 12.35 0.95
CA GLN A 50 3.91 12.12 1.81
C GLN A 50 3.55 11.29 3.06
N GLN A 51 2.43 11.60 3.71
CA GLN A 51 1.95 10.84 4.86
C GLN A 51 1.58 9.40 4.49
N ALA A 52 0.99 9.20 3.31
CA ALA A 52 0.68 7.88 2.78
C ALA A 52 1.95 7.04 2.57
N VAL A 53 3.04 7.63 2.06
CA VAL A 53 4.34 6.96 1.93
C VAL A 53 4.87 6.51 3.30
N VAL A 54 4.85 7.39 4.29
CA VAL A 54 5.30 7.06 5.66
C VAL A 54 4.43 5.97 6.30
N ARG A 55 3.11 6.02 6.10
CA ARG A 55 2.18 5.00 6.59
C ARG A 55 2.42 3.65 5.94
N ALA A 56 2.60 3.59 4.61
CA ALA A 56 2.89 2.36 3.89
C ALA A 56 4.18 1.71 4.42
N LEU A 57 5.28 2.49 4.51
CA LEU A 57 6.54 2.01 5.06
C LEU A 57 6.38 1.47 6.49
N SER A 58 5.73 2.24 7.36
CA SER A 58 5.53 1.87 8.77
C SER A 58 4.67 0.61 8.92
N SER A 59 3.64 0.47 8.09
CA SER A 59 2.75 -0.70 8.10
C SER A 59 3.50 -1.96 7.69
N HIS A 60 4.22 -1.93 6.57
CA HIS A 60 5.03 -3.05 6.09
C HIS A 60 6.10 -3.46 7.11
N GLN A 61 6.80 -2.49 7.71
CA GLN A 61 7.79 -2.77 8.76
C GLN A 61 7.17 -3.45 9.98
N LYS A 62 5.98 -3.01 10.41
CA LYS A 62 5.25 -3.64 11.53
C LYS A 62 4.82 -5.07 11.20
N LEU A 63 4.27 -5.30 10.01
CA LEU A 63 3.85 -6.63 9.56
C LEU A 63 5.05 -7.60 9.50
N ALA A 64 6.15 -7.19 8.85
CA ALA A 64 7.36 -8.00 8.78
C ALA A 64 7.92 -8.29 10.17
N THR A 65 7.97 -7.28 11.04
CA THR A 65 8.43 -7.45 12.43
C THR A 65 7.54 -8.42 13.19
N GLN A 66 6.22 -8.34 13.03
CA GLN A 66 5.27 -9.22 13.71
C GLN A 66 5.48 -10.68 13.30
N VAL A 67 5.53 -10.94 11.99
CA VAL A 67 5.74 -12.29 11.45
C VAL A 67 7.07 -12.89 11.92
N LEU A 68 8.13 -12.07 12.00
CA LEU A 68 9.45 -12.50 12.44
C LEU A 68 9.60 -12.63 13.97
N LYS A 69 8.80 -11.91 14.76
CA LYS A 69 8.83 -11.94 16.23
C LYS A 69 7.98 -13.04 16.84
N SER A 70 6.85 -13.37 16.20
CA SER A 70 6.22 -14.64 16.49
C SER A 70 7.30 -15.70 16.29
N ASP A 71 7.46 -16.65 17.23
CA ASP A 71 8.36 -17.79 17.03
C ASP A 71 8.07 -18.49 15.68
N ARG A 72 8.67 -19.64 15.40
CA ARG A 72 8.49 -20.36 14.12
C ARG A 72 7.04 -20.44 13.60
N GLN A 73 6.03 -20.39 14.48
CA GLN A 73 4.60 -20.31 14.15
C GLN A 73 4.20 -19.18 13.18
N GLY A 74 4.68 -17.94 13.35
CA GLY A 74 4.23 -16.82 12.51
C GLY A 74 4.69 -16.97 11.06
N MET A 75 5.94 -17.40 10.88
CA MET A 75 6.48 -17.70 9.56
C MET A 75 5.85 -18.95 8.96
N THR A 76 5.61 -20.01 9.75
CA THR A 76 4.91 -21.21 9.29
C THR A 76 3.53 -20.86 8.73
N ALA A 77 2.73 -20.08 9.46
CA ALA A 77 1.41 -19.69 9.01
C ALA A 77 1.43 -18.87 7.70
N LEU A 78 2.41 -17.97 7.55
CA LEU A 78 2.57 -17.20 6.32
C LEU A 78 2.97 -18.11 5.14
N VAL A 79 3.86 -19.07 5.37
CA VAL A 79 4.27 -20.05 4.34
C VAL A 79 3.09 -20.89 3.90
N ASP A 80 2.29 -21.40 4.83
CA ASP A 80 1.10 -22.22 4.52
C ASP A 80 0.09 -21.41 3.67
N MET A 81 -0.19 -20.16 4.05
CA MET A 81 -1.08 -19.28 3.28
C MET A 81 -0.56 -19.00 1.87
N VAL A 82 0.73 -18.70 1.71
CA VAL A 82 1.34 -18.46 0.40
C VAL A 82 1.28 -19.73 -0.45
N TYR A 83 1.50 -20.91 0.15
CA TYR A 83 1.38 -22.18 -0.57
C TYR A 83 -0.03 -22.40 -1.12
N ASP A 84 -1.07 -22.18 -0.31
CA ASP A 84 -2.46 -22.38 -0.73
C ASP A 84 -2.84 -21.45 -1.90
N LEU A 85 -2.47 -20.16 -1.82
CA LEU A 85 -2.70 -19.19 -2.89
C LEU A 85 -2.02 -19.59 -4.20
N LEU A 86 -0.75 -20.01 -4.13
CA LEU A 86 0.00 -20.49 -5.30
C LEU A 86 -0.62 -21.78 -5.87
N ARG A 87 -1.09 -22.68 -5.00
CA ARG A 87 -1.70 -23.95 -5.40
C ARG A 87 -3.03 -23.75 -6.12
N GLU A 88 -3.79 -22.74 -5.71
CA GLU A 88 -5.08 -22.39 -6.27
C GLU A 88 -4.98 -21.44 -7.47
N GLY A 89 -3.83 -20.79 -7.67
CA GLY A 89 -3.64 -19.78 -8.71
C GLY A 89 -4.49 -18.53 -8.45
N LYS A 90 -4.64 -18.16 -7.19
CA LYS A 90 -5.46 -17.02 -6.75
C LYS A 90 -4.60 -15.95 -6.08
N ASP A 91 -5.03 -14.71 -6.20
CA ASP A 91 -4.55 -13.60 -5.39
C ASP A 91 -5.47 -13.41 -4.17
N ILE A 92 -4.97 -12.73 -3.14
CA ILE A 92 -5.82 -12.30 -2.01
C ILE A 92 -6.72 -11.18 -2.52
N ASP A 93 -8.02 -11.46 -2.57
CA ASP A 93 -9.05 -10.46 -2.79
C ASP A 93 -9.70 -10.10 -1.43
N LEU A 94 -9.61 -8.82 -1.06
CA LEU A 94 -10.22 -8.30 0.17
C LEU A 94 -11.63 -7.74 -0.08
N ASP A 95 -12.07 -7.66 -1.34
CA ASP A 95 -13.43 -7.28 -1.72
C ASP A 95 -14.34 -8.53 -1.70
N MET A 96 -14.53 -9.12 -0.51
CA MET A 96 -15.64 -10.04 -0.29
C MET A 96 -16.89 -9.21 0.06
N ASP A 97 -17.88 -9.24 -0.83
CA ASP A 97 -19.28 -8.83 -0.56
C ASP A 97 -19.88 -9.56 0.66
#